data_AF-A0A962XKV3-F1
#
_entry.id   AF-A0A962XKV3-F1
#
_cell.length_a   1.000
_cell.length_b   1.000
_cell.length_c   1.000
_cell.angle_alpha   90.00
_cell.angle_beta   90.00
_cell.angle_gamma   90.00
#
_symmetry.space_group_name_H-M   'P 1'
#
loop_
_entity.id
_entity.type
_entity.pdbx_description
1 polymer ?
#
loop_
_entity_poly.entity_id
_entity_poly.type
_entity_poly.pdbx_seq_one_letter_code
_entity_poly.pdbx_strand_id
1 'polypeptide(L)'
;MAVWKSGWVVNHRLIMQAPLFVLTCMRSYSSLVSAMLGQHPGMYGLPELNLFMADTLAGVMRKLQIVRPQSLHGLSRAVAQTEYQTQTVETIEKANVWLQQHANWNARQFLNHVNERTGSRILIDKSPSTGLNPVNLQRLHRYFPNARILHLVRHPRATCNSIHQLQQKTAPTPENSQAKNLSPEQLWLQINGNILNFTERLPLGQSMRVQGEQLLAEPERYLAQITEWLGLSRYAHSAIEAMLHPENSPYACIGPSNARFGNDPNFLRNPRYVKRHIPPQRLEGPLEWQSNNAQGFSIDTLAMARRFGYG
;
A
#
# COMPACT_ATOMS: atom_id res chain seq x y z
N MET A 1 26.79 -46.83 -33.84
CA MET A 1 25.57 -46.58 -33.03
C MET A 1 25.75 -45.28 -32.27
N ALA A 2 25.20 -44.19 -32.78
CA ALA A 2 25.26 -42.87 -32.14
C ALA A 2 24.03 -42.70 -31.24
N VAL A 3 24.25 -42.56 -29.94
CA VAL A 3 23.19 -42.32 -28.95
C VAL A 3 22.93 -40.82 -28.89
N TRP A 4 21.79 -40.38 -29.40
CA TRP A 4 21.28 -39.03 -29.21
C TRP A 4 20.65 -38.92 -27.81
N LYS A 5 21.24 -38.12 -26.92
CA LYS A 5 20.58 -37.65 -25.69
C LYS A 5 19.86 -36.34 -26.00
N SER A 6 18.54 -36.39 -26.20
CA SER A 6 17.69 -35.20 -26.23
C SER A 6 17.49 -34.70 -24.80
N GLY A 7 18.22 -33.65 -24.42
CA GLY A 7 17.99 -32.89 -23.19
C GLY A 7 16.77 -31.98 -23.35
N TRP A 8 15.70 -32.25 -22.62
CA TRP A 8 14.62 -31.29 -22.43
C TRP A 8 15.04 -30.30 -21.35
N VAL A 9 15.52 -29.13 -21.76
CA VAL A 9 15.65 -27.98 -20.86
C VAL A 9 14.25 -27.43 -20.64
N VAL A 10 13.60 -27.82 -19.54
CA VAL A 10 12.34 -27.20 -19.12
C VAL A 10 12.68 -25.81 -18.61
N ASN A 11 12.40 -24.81 -19.46
CA ASN A 11 12.59 -23.40 -19.15
C ASN A 11 11.48 -22.98 -18.16
N HIS A 12 11.72 -23.21 -16.87
CA HIS A 12 10.82 -22.79 -15.79
C HIS A 12 10.93 -21.27 -15.64
N ARG A 13 10.24 -20.49 -16.50
CA ARG A 13 9.93 -19.11 -16.13
C ARG A 13 9.13 -19.18 -14.83
N LEU A 14 9.75 -18.75 -13.73
CA LEU A 14 9.12 -18.64 -12.43
C LEU A 14 7.87 -17.78 -12.59
N ILE A 15 6.69 -18.39 -12.48
CA ILE A 15 5.43 -17.64 -12.50
C ILE A 15 5.38 -16.89 -11.17
N MET A 16 5.38 -15.55 -11.24
CA MET A 16 5.21 -14.70 -10.07
C MET A 16 3.97 -15.14 -9.28
N GLN A 17 4.13 -15.38 -7.98
CA GLN A 17 3.00 -15.66 -7.08
C GLN A 17 2.02 -14.48 -7.09
N ALA A 18 0.74 -14.76 -6.80
CA ALA A 18 -0.27 -13.71 -6.71
C ALA A 18 0.18 -12.61 -5.72
N PRO A 19 0.36 -11.35 -6.16
CA PRO A 19 0.78 -10.29 -5.26
C PRO A 19 -0.33 -9.95 -4.27
N LEU A 20 0.07 -9.39 -3.13
CA LEU A 20 -0.82 -8.82 -2.14
C LEU A 20 -0.90 -7.31 -2.36
N PHE A 21 -2.11 -6.79 -2.58
CA PHE A 21 -2.36 -5.35 -2.53
C PHE A 21 -3.07 -4.98 -1.24
N VAL A 22 -2.46 -4.08 -0.46
CA VAL A 22 -3.10 -3.50 0.73
C VAL A 22 -3.88 -2.27 0.29
N LEU A 23 -5.20 -2.42 0.21
CA LEU A 23 -6.11 -1.34 -0.17
C LEU A 23 -6.68 -0.68 1.09
N THR A 24 -6.61 0.64 1.14
CA THR A 24 -6.90 1.39 2.36
C THR A 24 -7.20 2.84 2.04
N CYS A 25 -8.02 3.49 2.88
CA CYS A 25 -8.02 4.95 2.96
C CYS A 25 -6.63 5.42 3.44
N MET A 26 -6.22 6.62 3.03
CA MET A 26 -5.02 7.25 3.58
C MET A 26 -5.13 7.38 5.11
N ARG A 27 -3.99 7.57 5.79
CA ARG A 27 -3.92 7.72 7.26
C ARG A 27 -4.45 6.52 8.06
N SER A 28 -4.42 5.31 7.49
CA SER A 28 -5.01 4.10 8.09
C SER A 28 -3.97 3.00 8.32
N TYR A 29 -2.85 3.33 9.01
CA TYR A 29 -1.79 2.40 9.44
C TYR A 29 -1.03 1.62 8.35
N SER A 30 -1.39 1.83 7.09
CA SER A 30 -0.99 1.01 5.96
C SER A 30 0.52 0.92 5.71
N SER A 31 1.30 1.97 5.98
CA SER A 31 2.76 1.91 5.88
C SER A 31 3.37 0.97 6.92
N LEU A 32 2.91 1.04 8.17
CA LEU A 32 3.37 0.19 9.25
C LEU A 32 2.99 -1.27 9.00
N VAL A 33 1.71 -1.54 8.70
CA VAL A 33 1.21 -2.90 8.45
C VAL A 33 1.90 -3.53 7.24
N SER A 34 2.11 -2.79 6.14
CA SER A 34 2.79 -3.34 4.97
C SER A 34 4.27 -3.63 5.25
N ALA A 35 4.93 -2.79 6.06
CA ALA A 35 6.30 -3.04 6.48
C ALA A 35 6.43 -4.25 7.42
N MET A 36 5.46 -4.45 8.32
CA MET A 36 5.37 -5.64 9.18
C MET A 36 5.23 -6.89 8.33
N LEU A 37 4.23 -6.94 7.44
CA LEU A 37 4.02 -8.05 6.51
C LEU A 37 5.28 -8.32 5.64
N GLY A 38 5.95 -7.26 5.21
CA GLY A 38 7.16 -7.35 4.38
C GLY A 38 8.37 -7.99 5.04
N GLN A 39 8.39 -8.19 6.37
CA GLN A 39 9.48 -8.91 7.05
C GLN A 39 9.30 -10.43 7.03
N HIS A 40 8.13 -10.92 6.64
CA HIS A 40 7.93 -12.35 6.51
C HIS A 40 8.85 -12.90 5.39
N PRO A 41 9.59 -14.01 5.60
CA PRO A 41 10.57 -14.52 4.62
C PRO A 41 9.95 -14.91 3.27
N GLY A 42 8.67 -15.28 3.26
CA GLY A 42 7.88 -15.52 2.04
C GLY A 42 7.31 -14.28 1.34
N MET A 43 7.52 -13.08 1.87
CA MET A 43 6.97 -11.82 1.35
C MET A 43 8.06 -10.76 1.12
N TYR A 44 7.75 -9.78 0.27
CA TYR A 44 8.60 -8.61 0.06
C TYR A 44 7.75 -7.33 0.06
N GLY A 45 7.94 -6.50 1.08
CA GLY A 45 7.23 -5.22 1.22
C GLY A 45 7.86 -4.12 0.37
N LEU A 46 7.11 -3.61 -0.61
CA LEU A 46 7.52 -2.48 -1.46
C LEU A 46 7.10 -1.14 -0.83
N PRO A 47 7.76 -0.02 -1.19
CA PRO A 47 7.25 1.32 -0.88
C PRO A 47 5.97 1.61 -1.69
N GLU A 48 5.36 2.78 -1.49
CA GLU A 48 4.23 3.25 -2.28
C GLU A 48 4.64 3.50 -3.74
N LEU A 49 4.25 2.59 -4.65
CA LEU A 49 4.65 2.68 -6.07
C LEU A 49 3.64 3.44 -6.93
N ASN A 50 2.36 3.50 -6.52
CA ASN A 50 1.28 4.17 -7.24
C ASN A 50 1.06 3.64 -8.68
N LEU A 51 1.42 2.38 -8.95
CA LEU A 51 1.46 1.78 -10.30
C LEU A 51 0.15 1.88 -11.08
N PHE A 52 -0.99 1.90 -10.39
CA PHE A 52 -2.30 1.86 -11.02
C PHE A 52 -2.87 3.23 -11.39
N MET A 53 -2.13 4.32 -11.15
CA MET A 53 -2.55 5.66 -11.57
C MET A 53 -2.58 5.82 -13.09
N ALA A 54 -1.82 5.02 -13.85
CA ALA A 54 -1.82 5.00 -15.31
C ALA A 54 -1.52 3.58 -15.83
N ASP A 55 -1.56 3.40 -17.15
CA ASP A 55 -1.30 2.11 -17.77
C ASP A 55 0.20 1.81 -17.98
N THR A 56 1.05 2.83 -17.98
CA THR A 56 2.51 2.71 -18.14
C THR A 56 3.28 3.46 -17.06
N LEU A 57 4.54 3.08 -16.81
CA LEU A 57 5.43 3.79 -15.88
C LEU A 57 5.59 5.26 -16.27
N ALA A 58 5.70 5.59 -17.55
CA ALA A 58 5.72 6.99 -18.00
C ALA A 58 4.45 7.75 -17.62
N GLY A 59 3.29 7.11 -17.75
CA GLY A 59 2.02 7.70 -17.33
C GLY A 59 1.94 7.92 -15.82
N VAL A 60 2.43 6.96 -15.03
CA VAL A 60 2.51 7.06 -13.57
C VAL A 60 3.45 8.21 -13.19
N MET A 61 4.67 8.24 -13.74
CA MET A 61 5.65 9.28 -13.48
C MET A 61 5.11 10.68 -13.80
N ARG A 62 4.48 10.86 -14.97
CA ARG A 62 3.86 12.12 -15.37
C ARG A 62 2.77 12.57 -14.40
N LYS A 63 1.87 11.66 -13.99
CA LYS A 63 0.79 12.00 -13.06
C LYS A 63 1.33 12.37 -11.67
N LEU A 64 2.28 11.61 -11.15
CA LEU A 64 2.88 11.91 -9.85
C LEU A 64 3.68 13.22 -9.88
N GLN A 65 4.38 13.51 -10.97
CA GLN A 65 5.08 14.79 -11.13
C GLN A 65 4.14 16.00 -11.03
N ILE A 66 2.88 15.86 -11.46
CA ILE A 66 1.87 16.93 -11.38
C ILE A 66 1.21 16.96 -10.00
N VAL A 67 0.77 15.79 -9.50
CA VAL A 67 -0.05 15.72 -8.28
C VAL A 67 0.79 15.88 -7.02
N ARG A 68 1.92 15.17 -6.95
CA ARG A 68 2.83 15.16 -5.78
C ARG A 68 4.18 14.55 -6.17
N PRO A 69 5.17 15.34 -6.62
CA PRO A 69 6.47 14.83 -7.08
C PRO A 69 7.16 13.90 -6.07
N GLN A 70 7.00 14.17 -4.77
CA GLN A 70 7.61 13.34 -3.71
C GLN A 70 7.10 11.89 -3.70
N SER A 71 5.95 11.61 -4.31
CA SER A 71 5.42 10.25 -4.46
C SER A 71 6.20 9.42 -5.50
N LEU A 72 7.03 10.05 -6.35
CA LEU A 72 7.95 9.33 -7.24
C LEU A 72 9.05 8.58 -6.49
N HIS A 73 9.41 9.05 -5.28
CA HIS A 73 10.51 8.47 -4.52
C HIS A 73 10.31 6.98 -4.23
N GLY A 74 9.06 6.51 -4.10
CA GLY A 74 8.78 5.09 -3.93
C GLY A 74 9.26 4.25 -5.11
N LEU A 75 8.94 4.66 -6.34
CA LEU A 75 9.42 3.98 -7.57
C LEU A 75 10.94 4.01 -7.67
N SER A 76 11.55 5.18 -7.49
CA SER A 76 13.02 5.33 -7.60
C SER A 76 13.74 4.49 -6.55
N ARG A 77 13.26 4.48 -5.30
CA ARG A 77 13.85 3.67 -4.21
C ARG A 77 13.64 2.18 -4.42
N ALA A 78 12.47 1.77 -4.93
CA ALA A 78 12.21 0.37 -5.23
C ALA A 78 13.22 -0.15 -6.25
N VAL A 79 13.37 0.55 -7.38
CA VAL A 79 14.35 0.20 -8.43
C VAL A 79 15.78 0.26 -7.89
N ALA A 80 16.15 1.30 -7.13
CA ALA A 80 17.50 1.39 -6.59
C ALA A 80 17.84 0.19 -5.69
N GLN A 81 16.91 -0.17 -4.80
CA GLN A 81 17.08 -1.29 -3.89
C GLN A 81 17.11 -2.64 -4.62
N THR A 82 16.29 -2.85 -5.65
CA THR A 82 16.20 -4.16 -6.33
C THR A 82 17.28 -4.36 -7.39
N GLU A 83 17.70 -3.30 -8.07
CA GLU A 83 18.74 -3.36 -9.12
C GLU A 83 20.15 -3.20 -8.55
N TYR A 84 20.33 -2.37 -7.52
CA TYR A 84 21.65 -2.00 -7.00
C TYR A 84 21.87 -2.37 -5.53
N GLN A 85 20.88 -3.00 -4.87
CA GLN A 85 20.96 -3.46 -3.48
C GLN A 85 21.24 -2.37 -2.44
N THR A 86 21.17 -1.10 -2.82
CA THR A 86 21.41 0.06 -1.96
C THR A 86 20.62 1.28 -2.43
N GLN A 87 20.52 2.30 -1.57
CA GLN A 87 19.78 3.53 -1.82
C GLN A 87 20.66 4.76 -1.49
N THR A 88 21.60 5.05 -2.38
CA THR A 88 22.42 6.26 -2.39
C THR A 88 21.92 7.25 -3.45
N VAL A 89 22.38 8.50 -3.39
CA VAL A 89 22.08 9.53 -4.42
C VAL A 89 22.37 9.00 -5.83
N GLU A 90 23.54 8.37 -6.02
CA GLU A 90 23.96 7.79 -7.30
C GLU A 90 23.02 6.65 -7.77
N THR A 91 22.68 5.70 -6.90
CA THR A 91 21.78 4.60 -7.28
C THR A 91 20.36 5.06 -7.58
N ILE A 92 19.92 6.17 -6.97
CA ILE A 92 18.63 6.80 -7.29
C ILE A 92 18.68 7.46 -8.68
N GLU A 93 19.78 8.10 -9.06
CA GLU A 93 19.94 8.65 -10.41
C GLU A 93 19.93 7.53 -11.47
N LYS A 94 20.67 6.45 -11.22
CA LYS A 94 20.64 5.25 -12.08
C LYS A 94 19.23 4.64 -12.15
N ALA A 95 18.52 4.57 -11.03
CA ALA A 95 17.13 4.10 -10.98
C ALA A 95 16.18 4.99 -11.80
N ASN A 96 16.37 6.31 -11.78
CA ASN A 96 15.57 7.22 -12.60
C ASN A 96 15.82 7.01 -14.10
N VAL A 97 17.07 6.80 -14.52
CA VAL A 97 17.40 6.43 -15.90
C VAL A 97 16.77 5.09 -16.28
N TRP A 98 16.87 4.09 -15.40
CA TRP A 98 16.24 2.78 -15.58
C TRP A 98 14.72 2.91 -15.77
N LEU A 99 14.04 3.74 -14.98
CA LEU A 99 12.59 3.99 -15.10
C LEU A 99 12.23 4.63 -16.44
N GLN A 100 13.08 5.50 -17.00
CA GLN A 100 12.88 6.07 -18.33
C GLN A 100 13.08 5.04 -19.44
N GLN A 101 14.09 4.17 -19.31
CA GLN A 101 14.33 3.08 -20.29
C GLN A 101 13.17 2.07 -20.34
N HIS A 102 12.47 1.89 -19.21
CA HIS A 102 11.29 1.02 -19.09
C HIS A 102 9.98 1.81 -19.07
N ALA A 103 9.97 3.03 -19.60
CA ALA A 103 8.84 3.97 -19.58
C ALA A 103 7.52 3.39 -20.11
N ASN A 104 7.58 2.47 -21.07
CA ASN A 104 6.42 1.83 -21.69
C ASN A 104 5.88 0.62 -20.90
N TRP A 105 6.56 0.17 -19.84
CA TRP A 105 6.12 -0.99 -19.06
C TRP A 105 4.85 -0.70 -18.27
N ASN A 106 3.97 -1.69 -18.21
CA ASN A 106 2.81 -1.68 -17.31
C ASN A 106 3.17 -2.24 -15.92
N ALA A 107 2.21 -2.15 -14.98
CA ALA A 107 2.38 -2.62 -13.61
C ALA A 107 2.81 -4.08 -13.50
N ARG A 108 2.31 -4.96 -14.38
CA ARG A 108 2.65 -6.40 -14.39
C ARG A 108 4.08 -6.64 -14.81
N GLN A 109 4.56 -5.97 -15.86
CA GLN A 109 5.95 -6.08 -16.30
C GLN A 109 6.91 -5.59 -15.21
N PHE A 110 6.60 -4.44 -14.60
CA PHE A 110 7.40 -3.91 -13.49
C PHE A 110 7.45 -4.84 -12.28
N LEU A 111 6.29 -5.32 -11.79
CA LEU A 111 6.27 -6.21 -10.63
C LEU A 111 6.86 -7.59 -10.91
N ASN A 112 6.72 -8.14 -12.12
CA ASN A 112 7.40 -9.38 -12.51
C ASN A 112 8.92 -9.22 -12.41
N HIS A 113 9.46 -8.14 -12.95
CA HIS A 113 10.90 -7.84 -12.88
C HIS A 113 11.38 -7.70 -11.43
N VAL A 114 10.65 -6.95 -10.60
CA VAL A 114 10.94 -6.85 -9.16
C VAL A 114 10.89 -8.23 -8.48
N ASN A 115 9.96 -9.10 -8.87
CA ASN A 115 9.84 -10.44 -8.30
C ASN A 115 11.04 -11.34 -8.62
N GLU A 116 11.53 -11.26 -9.85
CA GLU A 116 12.74 -11.96 -10.31
C GLU A 116 13.97 -11.52 -9.49
N ARG A 117 14.08 -10.22 -9.18
CA ARG A 117 15.16 -9.68 -8.35
C ARG A 117 15.06 -10.01 -6.86
N THR A 118 13.87 -10.32 -6.37
CA THR A 118 13.59 -10.46 -4.93
C THR A 118 13.36 -11.90 -4.49
N GLY A 119 13.55 -12.89 -5.37
CA GLY A 119 13.56 -14.32 -5.02
C GLY A 119 12.18 -14.96 -4.99
N SER A 120 11.26 -14.56 -5.89
CA SER A 120 9.93 -15.21 -6.04
C SER A 120 9.03 -15.17 -4.79
N ARG A 121 9.18 -14.14 -3.95
CA ARG A 121 8.33 -13.88 -2.77
C ARG A 121 6.98 -13.25 -3.17
N ILE A 122 5.98 -13.32 -2.30
CA ILE A 122 4.74 -12.54 -2.52
C ILE A 122 5.09 -11.06 -2.39
N LEU A 123 4.93 -10.29 -3.48
CA LEU A 123 5.13 -8.85 -3.45
C LEU A 123 3.94 -8.18 -2.76
N ILE A 124 4.23 -7.24 -1.87
CA ILE A 124 3.23 -6.42 -1.21
C ILE A 124 3.39 -5.00 -1.72
N ASP A 125 2.38 -4.50 -2.44
CA ASP A 125 2.25 -3.07 -2.74
C ASP A 125 1.10 -2.48 -1.93
N LYS A 126 1.36 -1.29 -1.40
CA LYS A 126 0.37 -0.47 -0.75
C LYS A 126 0.47 0.92 -1.32
N SER A 127 -0.58 1.36 -1.98
CA SER A 127 -0.68 2.72 -2.52
C SER A 127 -2.08 3.26 -2.24
N PRO A 128 -2.26 4.27 -1.35
CA PRO A 128 -3.60 4.82 -1.09
C PRO A 128 -4.28 5.39 -2.34
N SER A 129 -3.49 5.79 -3.34
CA SER A 129 -3.97 6.24 -4.66
C SER A 129 -4.76 5.16 -5.42
N THR A 130 -4.55 3.87 -5.13
CA THR A 130 -5.26 2.78 -5.79
C THR A 130 -6.75 2.76 -5.45
N GLY A 131 -7.11 2.98 -4.19
CA GLY A 131 -8.52 3.06 -3.76
C GLY A 131 -9.21 4.41 -4.09
N LEU A 132 -8.45 5.41 -4.52
CA LEU A 132 -8.95 6.78 -4.73
C LEU A 132 -9.96 6.88 -5.87
N ASN A 133 -9.77 6.10 -6.94
CA ASN A 133 -10.61 6.11 -8.12
C ASN A 133 -10.89 4.66 -8.59
N PRO A 134 -12.16 4.30 -8.90
CA PRO A 134 -12.51 2.99 -9.44
C PRO A 134 -11.69 2.56 -10.66
N VAL A 135 -11.25 3.50 -11.51
CA VAL A 135 -10.42 3.20 -12.68
C VAL A 135 -9.06 2.60 -12.27
N ASN A 136 -8.49 3.01 -11.14
CA ASN A 136 -7.23 2.44 -10.65
C ASN A 136 -7.44 0.99 -10.16
N LEU A 137 -8.56 0.71 -9.49
CA LEU A 137 -8.94 -0.66 -9.09
C LEU A 137 -9.19 -1.56 -10.30
N GLN A 138 -9.83 -1.02 -11.35
CA GLN A 138 -10.02 -1.74 -12.62
C GLN A 138 -8.68 -2.07 -13.30
N ARG A 139 -7.71 -1.13 -13.28
CA ARG A 139 -6.34 -1.41 -13.77
C ARG A 139 -5.66 -2.48 -12.95
N LEU A 140 -5.77 -2.44 -11.62
CA LEU A 140 -5.25 -3.49 -10.74
C LEU A 140 -5.78 -4.86 -11.16
N HIS A 141 -7.10 -5.00 -11.26
CA HIS A 141 -7.72 -6.28 -11.63
C HIS A 141 -7.38 -6.73 -13.05
N ARG A 142 -7.27 -5.80 -14.01
CA ARG A 142 -6.85 -6.11 -15.39
C ARG A 142 -5.45 -6.72 -15.42
N TYR A 143 -4.50 -6.14 -14.68
CA TYR A 143 -3.11 -6.61 -14.68
C TYR A 143 -2.89 -7.81 -13.75
N PHE A 144 -3.67 -7.93 -12.67
CA PHE A 144 -3.55 -8.98 -11.67
C PHE A 144 -4.93 -9.54 -11.26
N PRO A 145 -5.60 -10.31 -12.13
CA PRO A 145 -6.95 -10.85 -11.85
C PRO A 145 -6.99 -11.84 -10.69
N ASN A 146 -5.84 -12.40 -10.32
CA ASN A 146 -5.70 -13.36 -9.22
C ASN A 146 -5.03 -12.74 -7.97
N ALA A 147 -4.88 -11.41 -7.91
CA ALA A 147 -4.26 -10.76 -6.76
C ALA A 147 -5.04 -11.02 -5.46
N ARG A 148 -4.32 -11.08 -4.34
CA ARG A 148 -4.91 -11.08 -3.01
C ARG A 148 -5.07 -9.64 -2.54
N ILE A 149 -6.20 -9.33 -1.92
CA ILE A 149 -6.55 -7.97 -1.49
C ILE A 149 -6.73 -7.93 0.03
N LEU A 150 -5.87 -7.20 0.73
CA LEU A 150 -6.08 -6.87 2.13
C LEU A 150 -6.75 -5.50 2.20
N HIS A 151 -8.05 -5.46 2.52
CA HIS A 151 -8.76 -4.22 2.82
C HIS A 151 -8.49 -3.82 4.27
N LEU A 152 -7.50 -2.94 4.45
CA LEU A 152 -7.16 -2.39 5.77
C LEU A 152 -8.07 -1.18 6.04
N VAL A 153 -8.84 -1.25 7.11
CA VAL A 153 -9.76 -0.17 7.52
C VAL A 153 -9.30 0.46 8.83
N ARG A 154 -9.66 1.73 9.01
CA ARG A 154 -9.48 2.49 10.25
C ARG A 154 -10.76 3.25 10.54
N HIS A 155 -11.06 3.44 11.81
CA HIS A 155 -12.24 4.15 12.29
C HIS A 155 -12.38 5.51 11.60
N PRO A 156 -13.58 5.89 11.12
CA PRO A 156 -13.78 7.12 10.36
C PRO A 156 -13.33 8.37 11.13
N ARG A 157 -13.64 8.46 12.43
CA ARG A 157 -13.23 9.60 13.28
C ARG A 157 -11.72 9.83 13.31
N ALA A 158 -10.96 8.79 13.65
CA ALA A 158 -9.50 8.86 13.72
C ALA A 158 -8.88 9.14 12.34
N THR A 159 -9.44 8.55 11.28
CA THR A 159 -8.95 8.75 9.90
C THR A 159 -9.22 10.18 9.42
N CYS A 160 -10.46 10.65 9.56
CA CYS A 160 -10.88 11.97 9.12
C CYS A 160 -10.14 13.08 9.88
N ASN A 161 -9.96 12.94 11.20
CA ASN A 161 -9.14 13.90 11.96
C ASN A 161 -7.70 13.94 11.43
N SER A 162 -7.09 12.78 11.17
CA SER A 162 -5.72 12.75 10.62
C SER A 162 -5.63 13.33 9.21
N ILE A 163 -6.65 13.16 8.37
CA ILE A 163 -6.73 13.78 7.04
C ILE A 163 -6.88 15.30 7.19
N HIS A 164 -7.76 15.76 8.08
CA HIS A 164 -7.97 17.18 8.34
C HIS A 164 -6.68 17.88 8.79
N GLN A 165 -5.96 17.31 9.77
CA GLN A 165 -4.67 17.83 10.21
C GLN A 165 -3.61 17.86 9.10
N LEU A 166 -3.63 16.88 8.19
CA LEU A 166 -2.74 16.87 7.03
C LEU A 166 -3.11 18.00 6.06
N GLN A 167 -4.40 18.14 5.74
CA GLN A 167 -4.91 19.19 4.84
C GLN A 167 -4.58 20.59 5.36
N GLN A 168 -4.67 20.83 6.67
CA GLN A 168 -4.25 22.10 7.28
C GLN A 168 -2.76 22.38 7.09
N LYS A 169 -1.90 21.36 7.15
CA LYS A 169 -0.44 21.50 6.97
C LYS A 169 -0.03 21.63 5.50
N THR A 170 -0.86 21.19 4.57
CA THR A 170 -0.56 21.16 3.13
C THR A 170 -1.45 22.11 2.33
N ALA A 171 -2.19 23.00 2.98
CA ALA A 171 -3.08 23.93 2.30
C ALA A 171 -2.29 24.78 1.29
N PRO A 172 -2.73 24.86 0.02
CA PRO A 172 -2.06 25.69 -0.96
C PRO A 172 -2.13 27.17 -0.55
N THR A 173 -1.13 27.94 -0.98
CA THR A 173 -1.23 29.41 -0.99
C THR A 173 -2.40 29.83 -1.88
N PRO A 174 -3.01 31.02 -1.65
CA PRO A 174 -4.25 31.46 -2.33
C PRO A 174 -4.23 31.36 -3.86
N GLU A 175 -3.05 31.39 -4.48
CA GLU A 175 -2.85 31.36 -5.94
C GLU A 175 -3.16 30.00 -6.62
N ASN A 176 -3.27 28.89 -5.87
CA ASN A 176 -3.52 27.54 -6.43
C ASN A 176 -4.93 26.98 -6.13
N SER A 177 -5.87 27.86 -5.76
CA SER A 177 -7.17 27.52 -5.17
C SER A 177 -8.25 27.21 -6.23
N GLN A 178 -8.08 26.19 -7.06
CA GLN A 178 -9.12 25.79 -8.03
C GLN A 178 -9.68 24.37 -7.84
N ALA A 179 -9.03 23.51 -7.06
CA ALA A 179 -9.57 22.18 -6.75
C ALA A 179 -10.48 22.23 -5.52
N LYS A 180 -11.77 21.89 -5.68
CA LYS A 180 -12.64 21.56 -4.54
C LYS A 180 -12.06 20.33 -3.83
N ASN A 181 -11.35 20.56 -2.73
CA ASN A 181 -10.88 19.46 -1.89
C ASN A 181 -12.09 18.81 -1.20
N LEU A 182 -12.22 17.49 -1.39
CA LEU A 182 -13.21 16.69 -0.67
C LEU A 182 -12.98 16.83 0.84
N SER A 183 -14.07 16.86 1.61
CA SER A 183 -13.99 16.82 3.07
C SER A 183 -13.32 15.51 3.52
N PRO A 184 -12.70 15.48 4.71
CA PRO A 184 -12.15 14.26 5.27
C PRO A 184 -13.12 13.07 5.27
N GLU A 185 -14.39 13.34 5.59
CA GLU A 185 -15.45 12.33 5.57
C GLU A 185 -15.75 11.84 4.15
N GLN A 186 -15.88 12.76 3.18
CA GLN A 186 -16.10 12.40 1.77
C GLN A 186 -14.96 11.55 1.23
N LEU A 187 -13.70 11.86 1.57
CA LEU A 187 -12.54 11.05 1.19
C LEU A 187 -12.59 9.65 1.81
N TRP A 188 -12.91 9.57 3.11
CA TRP A 188 -13.03 8.28 3.79
C TRP A 188 -14.12 7.41 3.18
N LEU A 189 -15.31 7.99 2.97
CA LEU A 189 -16.48 7.30 2.40
C LEU A 189 -16.21 6.87 0.96
N GLN A 190 -15.70 7.78 0.12
CA GLN A 190 -15.40 7.50 -1.29
C GLN A 190 -14.37 6.38 -1.44
N ILE A 191 -13.24 6.46 -0.75
CA ILE A 191 -12.15 5.47 -0.90
C ILE A 191 -12.62 4.10 -0.41
N ASN A 192 -13.22 4.04 0.78
CA ASN A 192 -13.70 2.77 1.32
C ASN A 192 -14.85 2.20 0.52
N GLY A 193 -15.77 3.03 0.02
CA GLY A 193 -16.84 2.61 -0.88
C GLY A 193 -16.32 2.02 -2.19
N ASN A 194 -15.31 2.65 -2.80
CA ASN A 194 -14.64 2.11 -3.99
C ASN A 194 -14.01 0.74 -3.73
N ILE A 195 -13.26 0.60 -2.64
CA ILE A 195 -12.59 -0.66 -2.28
C ILE A 195 -13.61 -1.75 -1.95
N LEU A 196 -14.68 -1.41 -1.24
CA LEU A 196 -15.73 -2.34 -0.86
C LEU A 196 -16.48 -2.84 -2.10
N ASN A 197 -16.92 -1.93 -2.98
CA ASN A 197 -17.58 -2.28 -4.25
C ASN A 197 -16.68 -3.14 -5.15
N PHE A 198 -15.36 -2.94 -5.09
CA PHE A 198 -14.38 -3.74 -5.81
C PHE A 198 -14.23 -5.14 -5.21
N THR A 199 -14.00 -5.24 -3.90
CA THR A 199 -13.73 -6.52 -3.22
C THR A 199 -14.94 -7.45 -3.18
N GLU A 200 -16.16 -6.92 -3.11
CA GLU A 200 -17.41 -7.71 -3.18
C GLU A 200 -17.60 -8.48 -4.48
N ARG A 201 -16.93 -8.05 -5.56
CA ARG A 201 -17.03 -8.70 -6.87
C ARG A 201 -15.95 -9.74 -7.10
N LEU A 202 -15.00 -9.86 -6.16
CA LEU A 202 -13.90 -10.82 -6.27
C LEU A 202 -14.36 -12.21 -5.83
N PRO A 203 -13.80 -13.29 -6.41
CA PRO A 203 -13.99 -14.65 -5.91
C PRO A 203 -13.76 -14.80 -4.40
N LEU A 204 -14.51 -15.72 -3.79
CA LEU A 204 -14.36 -16.03 -2.37
C LEU A 204 -12.90 -16.36 -2.02
N GLY A 205 -12.43 -15.76 -0.92
CA GLY A 205 -11.06 -15.90 -0.45
C GLY A 205 -10.03 -15.00 -1.14
N GLN A 206 -10.35 -14.26 -2.21
CA GLN A 206 -9.39 -13.30 -2.80
C GLN A 206 -9.21 -12.02 -1.97
N SER A 207 -10.14 -11.70 -1.06
CA SER A 207 -10.03 -10.54 -0.18
C SER A 207 -10.21 -10.89 1.30
N MET A 208 -9.43 -10.23 2.14
CA MET A 208 -9.60 -10.21 3.60
C MET A 208 -9.75 -8.75 4.06
N ARG A 209 -10.70 -8.47 4.95
CA ARG A 209 -10.85 -7.15 5.57
C ARG A 209 -10.39 -7.21 7.02
N VAL A 210 -9.56 -6.25 7.43
CA VAL A 210 -9.01 -6.19 8.79
C VAL A 210 -9.07 -4.75 9.32
N GLN A 211 -9.54 -4.59 10.56
CA GLN A 211 -9.42 -3.32 11.29
C GLN A 211 -7.98 -3.13 11.73
N GLY A 212 -7.35 -2.03 11.29
CA GLY A 212 -5.95 -1.75 11.64
C GLY A 212 -5.74 -1.56 13.13
N GLU A 213 -6.75 -1.08 13.86
CA GLU A 213 -6.70 -0.99 15.32
C GLU A 213 -6.56 -2.36 15.97
N GLN A 214 -7.37 -3.33 15.54
CA GLN A 214 -7.34 -4.70 16.05
C GLN A 214 -6.02 -5.40 15.70
N LEU A 215 -5.57 -5.25 14.44
CA LEU A 215 -4.28 -5.78 14.00
C LEU A 215 -3.14 -5.24 14.87
N LEU A 216 -3.09 -3.93 15.14
CA LEU A 216 -2.00 -3.36 15.93
C LEU A 216 -2.12 -3.63 17.44
N ALA A 217 -3.31 -3.97 17.94
CA ALA A 217 -3.52 -4.38 19.33
C ALA A 217 -3.10 -5.84 19.59
N GLU A 218 -3.38 -6.73 18.63
CA GLU A 218 -3.08 -8.17 18.68
C GLU A 218 -2.31 -8.61 17.40
N PRO A 219 -1.11 -8.06 17.12
CA PRO A 219 -0.43 -8.28 15.85
C PRO A 219 -0.09 -9.74 15.62
N GLU A 220 0.33 -10.48 16.63
CA GLU A 220 0.70 -11.88 16.50
C GLU A 220 -0.48 -12.72 15.96
N ARG A 221 -1.69 -12.45 16.46
CA ARG A 221 -2.93 -13.11 16.03
C ARG A 221 -3.29 -12.75 14.59
N TYR A 222 -3.39 -11.46 14.27
CA TYR A 222 -3.85 -11.03 12.94
C TYR A 222 -2.82 -11.28 11.85
N LEU A 223 -1.52 -11.16 12.16
CA LEU A 223 -0.46 -11.50 11.22
C LEU A 223 -0.45 -13.01 10.93
N ALA A 224 -0.67 -13.87 11.93
CA ALA A 224 -0.80 -15.31 11.72
C ALA A 224 -2.00 -15.66 10.82
N GLN A 225 -3.15 -15.00 11.02
CA GLN A 225 -4.33 -15.20 10.16
C GLN A 225 -4.07 -14.76 8.72
N ILE A 226 -3.37 -13.63 8.52
CA ILE A 226 -3.03 -13.13 7.18
C ILE A 226 -2.04 -14.09 6.49
N THR A 227 -1.02 -14.59 7.19
CA THR A 227 -0.04 -15.51 6.60
C THR A 227 -0.68 -16.85 6.25
N GLU A 228 -1.57 -17.37 7.09
CA GLU A 228 -2.37 -18.57 6.79
C GLU A 228 -3.24 -18.37 5.55
N TRP A 229 -3.97 -17.26 5.48
CA TRP A 229 -4.79 -16.91 4.31
C TRP A 229 -3.99 -16.78 3.00
N LEU A 230 -2.73 -16.35 3.09
CA LEU A 230 -1.80 -16.27 1.96
C LEU A 230 -1.11 -17.61 1.63
N GLY A 231 -1.40 -18.68 2.37
CA GLY A 231 -0.78 -20.00 2.16
C GLY A 231 0.68 -20.08 2.63
N LEU A 232 1.06 -19.25 3.61
CA LEU A 232 2.42 -19.14 4.14
C LEU A 232 2.63 -19.84 5.49
N SER A 233 1.71 -20.73 5.90
CA SER A 233 1.69 -21.37 7.22
C SER A 233 2.97 -22.14 7.58
N ARG A 234 3.81 -22.51 6.60
CA ARG A 234 5.09 -23.20 6.81
C ARG A 234 6.16 -22.40 7.57
N TYR A 235 5.94 -21.10 7.82
CA TYR A 235 6.91 -20.21 8.48
C TYR A 235 6.46 -19.70 9.86
N ALA A 236 5.41 -20.28 10.44
CA ALA A 236 4.51 -19.61 11.38
C ALA A 236 5.14 -19.01 12.66
N HIS A 237 6.15 -19.60 13.30
CA HIS A 237 6.63 -19.04 14.58
C HIS A 237 7.75 -18.00 14.42
N SER A 238 8.80 -18.31 13.67
CA SER A 238 9.93 -17.38 13.46
C SER A 238 9.59 -16.22 12.53
N ALA A 239 8.62 -16.38 11.62
CA ALA A 239 8.23 -15.29 10.74
C ALA A 239 7.38 -14.22 11.42
N ILE A 240 6.53 -14.58 12.40
CA ILE A 240 5.68 -13.60 13.08
C ILE A 240 6.52 -12.66 13.92
N GLU A 241 7.55 -13.17 14.61
CA GLU A 241 8.49 -12.32 15.35
C GLU A 241 9.21 -11.33 14.41
N ALA A 242 9.71 -11.80 13.26
CA ALA A 242 10.34 -10.92 12.27
C ALA A 242 9.38 -9.81 11.79
N MET A 243 8.09 -10.12 11.65
CA MET A 243 7.04 -9.16 11.26
C MET A 243 6.76 -8.09 12.33
N LEU A 244 7.16 -8.29 13.58
CA LEU A 244 7.10 -7.25 14.61
C LEU A 244 8.26 -6.23 14.53
N HIS A 245 9.19 -6.42 13.59
CA HIS A 245 10.33 -5.53 13.33
C HIS A 245 10.27 -4.83 11.96
N PRO A 246 9.21 -4.03 11.67
CA PRO A 246 9.06 -3.33 10.39
C PRO A 246 10.21 -2.37 10.05
N GLU A 247 10.96 -1.91 11.05
CA GLU A 247 12.18 -1.09 10.88
C GLU A 247 13.28 -1.78 10.08
N ASN A 248 13.24 -3.12 9.96
CA ASN A 248 14.20 -3.88 9.17
C ASN A 248 13.92 -3.81 7.65
N SER A 249 12.79 -3.22 7.22
CA SER A 249 12.55 -2.96 5.81
C SER A 249 13.56 -1.93 5.26
N PRO A 250 14.14 -2.16 4.06
CA PRO A 250 14.99 -1.16 3.40
C PRO A 250 14.22 0.12 3.01
N TYR A 251 12.89 0.12 3.10
CA TYR A 251 12.03 1.25 2.80
C TYR A 251 11.43 1.90 4.05
N ALA A 252 11.79 1.43 5.25
CA ALA A 252 11.33 1.96 6.54
C ALA A 252 12.30 2.99 7.12
N CYS A 253 12.84 3.86 6.27
CA CYS A 253 13.72 4.94 6.66
C CYS A 253 13.59 6.14 5.71
N ILE A 254 14.03 7.32 6.15
CA ILE A 254 14.22 8.47 5.25
C ILE A 254 15.34 8.13 4.27
N GLY A 255 15.02 8.18 2.98
CA GLY A 255 15.97 7.90 1.90
C GLY A 255 16.98 9.04 1.65
N PRO A 256 17.83 8.92 0.62
CA PRO A 256 18.80 9.94 0.25
C PRO A 256 18.12 11.26 -0.16
N SER A 257 18.89 12.35 -0.25
CA SER A 257 18.39 13.71 -0.48
C SER A 257 17.54 13.84 -1.76
N ASN A 258 17.85 13.08 -2.80
CA ASN A 258 17.12 13.06 -4.08
C ASN A 258 15.94 12.06 -4.13
N ALA A 259 15.71 11.26 -3.06
CA ALA A 259 14.55 10.38 -2.93
C ALA A 259 14.22 10.08 -1.45
N ARG A 260 13.82 11.11 -0.70
CA ARG A 260 13.67 11.02 0.77
C ARG A 260 12.51 10.15 1.26
N PHE A 261 11.50 9.94 0.42
CA PHE A 261 10.19 9.38 0.83
C PHE A 261 9.92 8.04 0.15
N GLY A 262 8.66 7.68 -0.12
CA GLY A 262 8.26 6.36 -0.60
C GLY A 262 7.30 5.67 0.36
N ASN A 263 7.18 6.15 1.58
CA ASN A 263 6.09 5.83 2.50
C ASN A 263 5.69 7.10 3.27
N ASP A 264 4.69 6.99 4.13
CA ASP A 264 4.28 8.05 5.05
C ASP A 264 5.47 8.64 5.84
N PRO A 265 5.71 9.97 5.78
CA PRO A 265 6.84 10.58 6.46
C PRO A 265 6.86 10.40 7.99
N ASN A 266 5.71 10.24 8.66
CA ASN A 266 5.69 9.98 10.09
C ASN A 266 6.14 8.55 10.40
N PHE A 267 5.76 7.58 9.56
CA PHE A 267 6.27 6.22 9.64
C PHE A 267 7.78 6.18 9.39
N LEU A 268 8.28 6.84 8.34
CA LEU A 268 9.72 6.84 8.02
C LEU A 268 10.61 7.42 9.13
N ARG A 269 10.07 8.32 9.97
CA ARG A 269 10.78 8.87 11.13
C ARG A 269 10.75 7.93 12.35
N ASN A 270 9.72 7.11 12.48
CA ASN A 270 9.52 6.20 13.60
C ASN A 270 8.99 4.86 13.07
N PRO A 271 9.83 4.05 12.41
CA PRO A 271 9.37 2.87 11.69
C PRO A 271 9.03 1.69 12.60
N ARG A 272 9.55 1.70 13.83
CA ARG A 272 9.39 0.59 14.80
C ARG A 272 7.93 0.42 15.17
N TYR A 273 7.48 -0.84 15.19
CA TYR A 273 6.25 -1.18 15.89
C TYR A 273 6.48 -1.06 17.39
N VAL A 274 5.57 -0.38 18.08
CA VAL A 274 5.53 -0.34 19.54
C VAL A 274 4.10 -0.66 19.93
N LYS A 275 3.93 -1.75 20.69
CA LYS A 275 2.62 -2.11 21.23
C LYS A 275 2.12 -0.97 22.12
N ARG A 276 0.97 -0.41 21.75
CA ARG A 276 0.35 0.72 22.46
C ARG A 276 -1.14 0.47 22.55
N HIS A 277 -1.72 0.96 23.63
CA HIS A 277 -3.17 1.02 23.74
C HIS A 277 -3.72 1.96 22.67
N ILE A 278 -4.62 1.46 21.82
CA ILE A 278 -5.33 2.26 20.83
C ILE A 278 -6.70 2.56 21.42
N PRO A 279 -6.97 3.81 21.84
CA PRO A 279 -8.22 4.13 22.51
C PRO A 279 -9.41 3.91 21.58
N PRO A 280 -10.49 3.28 22.07
CA PRO A 280 -11.69 3.10 21.28
C PRO A 280 -12.24 4.47 20.85
N GLN A 281 -12.77 4.52 19.65
CA GLN A 281 -13.41 5.69 19.09
C GLN A 281 -14.93 5.48 19.10
N ARG A 282 -15.69 6.57 19.10
CA ARG A 282 -17.14 6.54 19.00
C ARG A 282 -17.61 7.13 17.67
N LEU A 283 -18.73 6.65 17.15
CA LEU A 283 -19.34 7.23 15.97
C LEU A 283 -20.10 8.52 16.29
N GLU A 284 -20.66 8.65 17.48
CA GLU A 284 -21.46 9.80 17.92
C GLU A 284 -20.62 11.02 18.28
N GLY A 285 -21.27 12.18 18.26
CA GLY A 285 -20.73 13.44 18.76
C GLY A 285 -20.06 14.31 17.69
N PRO A 286 -19.71 15.55 18.06
CA PRO A 286 -19.23 16.56 17.14
C PRO A 286 -17.95 16.13 16.42
N LEU A 287 -17.78 16.56 15.17
CA LEU A 287 -16.60 16.24 14.36
C LEU A 287 -15.63 17.43 14.35
N GLU A 288 -14.36 17.18 14.68
CA GLU A 288 -13.33 18.23 14.80
C GLU A 288 -13.09 19.05 13.52
N TRP A 289 -13.45 18.50 12.36
CA TRP A 289 -13.26 19.13 11.04
C TRP A 289 -14.53 19.75 10.45
N GLN A 290 -15.65 19.73 11.19
CA GLN A 290 -16.90 20.38 10.79
C GLN A 290 -17.11 21.66 11.61
N SER A 291 -17.71 22.69 10.99
CA SER A 291 -18.16 23.89 11.72
C SER A 291 -19.43 23.60 12.53
N ASN A 292 -19.73 24.49 13.48
CA ASN A 292 -20.67 24.35 14.61
C ASN A 292 -22.13 23.88 14.30
N ASN A 293 -22.50 23.59 13.06
CA ASN A 293 -23.87 23.22 12.66
C ASN A 293 -24.06 21.74 12.28
N ALA A 294 -23.01 20.91 12.26
CA ALA A 294 -23.12 19.49 11.93
C ALA A 294 -23.01 18.59 13.17
N GLN A 295 -23.98 17.69 13.36
CA GLN A 295 -24.14 16.88 14.58
C GLN A 295 -23.36 15.55 14.58
N GLY A 296 -22.54 15.27 13.56
CA GLY A 296 -21.83 14.01 13.43
C GLY A 296 -21.63 13.57 11.98
N PHE A 297 -21.28 12.29 11.83
CA PHE A 297 -21.16 11.66 10.51
C PHE A 297 -22.49 11.60 9.78
N SER A 298 -22.43 11.65 8.44
CA SER A 298 -23.57 11.32 7.59
C SER A 298 -24.05 9.88 7.78
N ILE A 299 -25.30 9.63 7.42
CA ILE A 299 -25.92 8.28 7.49
C ILE A 299 -25.10 7.26 6.69
N ASP A 300 -24.57 7.65 5.52
CA ASP A 300 -23.76 6.77 4.68
C ASP A 300 -22.44 6.38 5.36
N THR A 301 -21.77 7.34 6.01
CA THR A 301 -20.56 7.06 6.78
C THR A 301 -20.86 6.16 7.98
N LEU A 302 -21.96 6.39 8.69
CA LEU A 302 -22.38 5.54 9.81
C LEU A 302 -22.69 4.12 9.34
N ALA A 303 -23.41 3.96 8.23
CA ALA A 303 -23.74 2.66 7.65
C ALA A 303 -22.47 1.90 7.23
N MET A 304 -21.55 2.57 6.55
CA MET A 304 -20.28 1.97 6.13
C MET A 304 -19.38 1.62 7.32
N ALA A 305 -19.31 2.47 8.35
CA ALA A 305 -18.54 2.20 9.56
C ALA A 305 -19.05 0.98 10.31
N ARG A 306 -20.38 0.86 10.48
CA ARG A 306 -21.01 -0.33 11.08
C ARG A 306 -20.74 -1.59 10.27
N ARG A 307 -20.76 -1.49 8.94
CA ARG A 307 -20.38 -2.59 8.04
C ARG A 307 -18.94 -3.05 8.21
N PHE A 308 -18.05 -2.15 8.65
CA PHE A 308 -16.67 -2.48 9.00
C PHE A 308 -16.51 -2.92 10.46
N GLY A 309 -17.59 -3.01 11.25
CA GLY A 309 -17.56 -3.44 12.64
C GLY A 309 -17.18 -2.32 13.62
N TYR A 310 -17.37 -1.05 13.24
CA TYR A 310 -17.26 0.07 14.17
C TYR A 310 -18.64 0.39 14.78
N GLY A 311 -18.66 0.52 16.10
CA GLY A 311 -19.81 0.89 16.91
C GLY A 311 -19.55 2.21 17.64
#